data_AF-A0A377ZGM1-F1
#
_entry.id   AF-A0A377ZGM1-F1
#
_cell.length_a   1.000
_cell.length_b   1.000
_cell.length_c   1.000
_cell.angle_alpha   90.00
_cell.angle_beta   90.00
_cell.angle_gamma   90.00
#
_symmetry.space_group_name_H-M   'P 1'
#
loop_
_entity.id
_entity.type
_entity.pdbx_description
1 polymer ?
#
loop_
_entity_poly.entity_id
_entity_poly.type
_entity_poly.pdbx_seq_one_letter_code
_entity_poly.pdbx_strand_id
1 'polypeptide(L)' 'MKGLYTRIGRHYFSSPEARSLALGFYHQLAKVCEAGLHDQVYELVRRYGHDSGEIWHRMQKSLPGDLAMNMR' A
#
# COMPACT_ATOMS: atom_id res chain seq x y z
N MET A 1 -7.35 -16.77 -3.63
CA MET A 1 -7.22 -15.31 -3.42
C MET A 1 -6.15 -14.88 -2.40
N LYS A 2 -5.86 -15.63 -1.32
CA LYS A 2 -4.88 -15.20 -0.28
C LYS A 2 -3.40 -15.12 -0.74
N GLY A 3 -3.03 -15.78 -1.83
CA GLY A 3 -1.64 -15.90 -2.28
C GLY A 3 -1.06 -14.63 -2.90
N LEU A 4 -1.81 -13.95 -3.77
CA LEU A 4 -1.30 -12.82 -4.56
C LEU A 4 -1.00 -11.60 -3.67
N TYR A 5 -1.93 -11.25 -2.78
CA TYR A 5 -1.77 -10.11 -1.87
C TYR A 5 -0.54 -10.27 -0.96
N THR A 6 -0.35 -11.47 -0.40
CA THR A 6 0.81 -11.78 0.43
C THR A 6 2.12 -11.74 -0.37
N ARG A 7 2.09 -12.24 -1.62
CA ARG A 7 3.27 -12.26 -2.49
C ARG A 7 3.72 -10.85 -2.88
N ILE A 8 2.79 -10.01 -3.33
CA ILE A 8 3.05 -8.59 -3.62
C ILE A 8 3.50 -7.88 -2.35
N GLY A 9 2.80 -8.11 -1.23
CA GLY A 9 3.11 -7.50 0.06
C GLY A 9 4.54 -7.77 0.54
N ARG A 10 5.06 -8.99 0.38
CA ARG A 10 6.46 -9.31 0.73
C ARG A 10 7.46 -8.44 -0.04
N HIS A 11 7.23 -8.26 -1.34
CA HIS A 11 8.11 -7.41 -2.15
C HIS A 11 7.91 -5.94 -1.82
N TYR A 12 6.67 -5.45 -1.82
CA TYR A 12 6.33 -4.06 -1.55
C TYR A 12 6.85 -3.59 -0.19
N PHE A 13 6.61 -4.36 0.88
CA PHE A 13 7.07 -4.01 2.22
C PHE A 13 8.55 -4.31 2.49
N SER A 14 9.32 -4.78 1.50
CA SER A 14 10.78 -4.73 1.60
C SER A 14 11.31 -3.28 1.61
N SER A 15 10.56 -2.35 1.00
CA SER A 15 10.87 -0.91 1.02
C SER A 15 10.58 -0.28 2.40
N PRO A 16 11.58 0.35 3.05
CA PRO A 16 11.35 1.13 4.27
C PRO A 16 10.35 2.28 4.07
N GLU A 17 10.36 2.91 2.88
CA GLU A 17 9.42 3.97 2.50
C GLU A 17 7.99 3.46 2.52
N ALA A 18 7.73 2.30 1.91
CA ALA A 18 6.41 1.66 1.90
C ALA A 18 5.90 1.35 3.31
N ARG A 19 6.77 0.82 4.19
CA ARG A 19 6.42 0.53 5.58
C ARG A 19 6.10 1.79 6.36
N SER A 20 6.88 2.85 6.18
CA SER A 20 6.65 4.14 6.84
C SER A 20 5.31 4.76 6.40
N LEU A 21 5.02 4.73 5.10
CA LEU A 21 3.75 5.23 4.56
C LEU A 21 2.56 4.45 5.13
N ALA A 22 2.62 3.11 5.11
CA ALA A 22 1.55 2.25 5.64
C ALA A 22 1.31 2.46 7.14
N LEU A 23 2.39 2.57 7.93
CA LEU A 23 2.28 2.83 9.36
C LEU A 23 1.62 4.19 9.64
N GLY A 24 2.01 5.23 8.89
CA GLY A 24 1.37 6.54 8.95
C GLY A 24 -0.12 6.47 8.60
N PHE A 25 -0.47 5.75 7.54
CA PHE A 25 -1.85 5.51 7.13
C PHE A 25 -2.67 4.83 8.23
N TYR A 26 -2.15 3.77 8.87
CA TYR A 26 -2.85 3.08 9.96
C TYR A 26 -3.09 3.98 11.17
N HIS A 27 -2.10 4.81 11.55
CA HIS A 27 -2.30 5.79 12.62
C HIS A 27 -3.36 6.84 12.28
N GLN A 28 -3.42 7.31 11.02
CA GLN A 28 -4.45 8.26 10.60
C GLN A 28 -5.84 7.61 10.57
N LEU A 29 -5.95 6.36 10.11
CA LEU A 29 -7.19 5.60 10.15
C LEU A 29 -7.72 5.44 11.58
N ALA A 30 -6.83 5.12 12.53
CA ALA A 30 -7.19 5.03 13.95
C ALA A 30 -7.76 6.35 14.46
N LYS A 31 -7.10 7.48 14.19
CA LYS A 31 -7.57 8.82 14.58
C LYS A 31 -8.94 9.16 13.97
N VAL A 32 -9.12 8.90 12.68
CA VAL A 32 -10.39 9.15 11.98
C VAL A 32 -11.52 8.31 12.57
N CYS A 33 -11.23 7.05 12.93
CA CYS A 33 -12.19 6.14 13.56
C CYS A 33 -12.56 6.60 14.98
N GLU A 34 -11.57 6.92 15.82
CA GLU A 34 -11.78 7.41 17.19
C GLU A 34 -12.57 8.73 17.22
N ALA A 35 -12.36 9.60 16.23
CA ALA A 35 -13.08 10.87 16.11
C ALA A 35 -14.45 10.76 15.41
N GLY A 36 -14.83 9.58 14.92
CA GLY A 36 -16.10 9.37 14.21
C GLY A 36 -16.22 10.10 12.86
N LEU A 37 -15.09 10.45 12.23
CA LEU A 37 -15.02 11.29 11.02
C LEU A 37 -15.16 10.46 9.75
N HIS A 38 -16.27 9.72 9.61
CA HIS A 38 -16.48 8.75 8.52
C HIS A 38 -16.28 9.33 7.12
N ASP A 39 -16.68 10.59 6.90
CA ASP A 39 -16.55 11.28 5.60
C ASP A 39 -15.09 11.44 5.15
N GLN A 40 -14.13 11.40 6.08
CA GLN A 40 -12.70 11.53 5.77
C GLN A 40 -12.05 10.21 5.37
N VAL A 41 -12.70 9.06 5.63
CA VAL A 41 -12.15 7.73 5.33
C VAL A 41 -11.91 7.57 3.83
N TYR A 42 -12.84 8.04 3.00
CA TYR A 42 -12.72 7.93 1.54
C TYR A 42 -11.45 8.61 1.03
N GLU A 43 -11.25 9.87 1.40
CA GLU A 43 -10.08 10.64 0.95
C GLU A 43 -8.78 10.05 1.50
N LEU A 44 -8.77 9.61 2.77
CA LEU A 44 -7.60 8.98 3.38
C LEU A 44 -7.18 7.71 2.64
N VAL A 45 -8.12 6.82 2.31
CA VAL A 45 -7.85 5.58 1.56
C VAL A 45 -7.45 5.89 0.13
N ARG A 46 -8.09 6.86 -0.54
CA ARG A 46 -7.76 7.27 -1.91
C ARG A 46 -6.35 7.81 -2.01
N ARG A 47 -5.95 8.70 -1.10
CA ARG A 47 -4.60 9.24 -1.03
C ARG A 47 -3.58 8.15 -0.75
N TYR A 48 -3.81 7.29 0.23
CA TYR A 48 -2.92 6.15 0.49
C TYR A 48 -2.78 5.23 -0.72
N GLY A 49 -3.88 4.94 -1.44
CA GLY A 49 -3.85 4.14 -2.66
C GLY A 49 -3.01 4.77 -3.77
N HIS A 50 -3.09 6.09 -3.95
CA HIS A 50 -2.26 6.83 -4.89
C HIS A 50 -0.78 6.79 -4.49
N ASP A 51 -0.45 7.25 -3.28
CA ASP A 51 0.93 7.35 -2.78
C ASP A 51 1.61 5.97 -2.74
N SER A 52 0.89 4.93 -2.28
CA SER A 52 1.40 3.56 -2.26
C SER A 52 1.58 2.98 -3.66
N GLY A 53 0.69 3.34 -4.60
CA GLY A 53 0.77 2.98 -6.01
C GLY A 53 1.99 3.58 -6.70
N GLU A 54 2.34 4.84 -6.41
CA GLU A 54 3.56 5.46 -6.92
C GLU A 54 4.83 4.73 -6.44
N ILE A 55 4.90 4.38 -5.15
CA ILE A 55 5.99 3.58 -4.61
C ILE A 55 6.07 2.24 -5.34
N TRP A 56 4.94 1.56 -5.53
CA TRP A 56 4.89 0.28 -6.23
C TRP A 56 5.34 0.40 -7.69
N HIS A 57 4.90 1.42 -8.43
CA HIS A 57 5.33 1.66 -9.80
C HIS A 57 6.84 1.91 -9.92
N ARG A 58 7.46 2.57 -8.93
CA ARG A 58 8.93 2.69 -8.87
C ARG A 58 9.60 1.33 -8.63
N MET A 59 9.05 0.52 -7.74
CA MET A 59 9.57 -0.82 -7.41
C MET A 59 9.37 -1.84 -8.54
N GLN A 60 8.31 -1.71 -9.35
CA GLN A 60 8.06 -2.63 -10.47
C GLN A 60 9.21 -2.67 -11.48
N LYS A 61 9.96 -1.57 -11.63
CA LYS A 61 11.10 -1.49 -12.54
C LYS A 61 12.28 -2.38 -12.13
N SER A 62 12.33 -2.82 -10.87
CA SER A 62 13.37 -3.70 -10.32
C SER A 62 12.85 -5.10 -9.97
N LEU A 63 11.65 -5.48 -10.42
CA LEU A 63 11.07 -6.78 -10.12
C LEU A 63 11.81 -7.92 -10.86
N PRO A 64 12.16 -9.01 -10.16
CA PRO A 64 12.59 -10.24 -10.82
C PRO A 64 11.43 -10.86 -11.63
N GLY A 65 11.77 -11.50 -12.76
CA GLY A 65 10.83 -11.83 -13.84
C GLY A 65 9.68 -12.79 -13.47
N ASP A 66 9.81 -13.55 -12.38
CA ASP A 66 8.81 -14.43 -11.81
C ASP A 66 7.59 -13.70 -11.22
N LEU A 67 7.77 -12.46 -10.77
CA LEU A 67 6.69 -11.57 -10.34
C LEU A 67 6.04 -10.84 -11.53
N ALA A 68 6.83 -10.49 -12.56
CA ALA A 68 6.36 -9.79 -13.75
C ALA A 68 5.43 -10.66 -14.63
N MET A 69 5.71 -11.96 -14.73
CA MET A 69 4.97 -12.90 -15.59
C MET A 69 3.52 -13.18 -15.15
N ASN A 70 3.14 -12.80 -13.93
CA ASN A 70 1.81 -13.08 -13.36
C ASN A 70 0.89 -11.84 -13.26
N MET A 71 1.32 -10.68 -13.78
CA MET A 71 0.53 -9.44 -13.76
C MET A 71 0.04 -9.00 -15.15
N ARG A 72 0.14 -9.88 -16.16
CA ARG A 72 -0.31 -9.61 -17.53
C ARG A 72 -1.67 -10.25 -17.81
#